data_AF-A0A448XIL3-F1
#
_entry.id   AF-A0A448XIL3-F1
#
_cell.length_a   1.000
_cell.length_b   1.000
_cell.length_c   1.000
_cell.angle_alpha   90.00
_cell.angle_beta   90.00
_cell.angle_gamma   90.00
#
_symmetry.space_group_name_H-M   'P 1'
#
loop_
_entity.id
_entity.type
_entity.pdbx_description
1 polymer ?
#
loop_
_entity_poly.entity_id
_entity_poly.type
_entity_poly.pdbx_seq_one_letter_code
_entity_poly.pdbx_strand_id
1 'polypeptide(L)'
;MEREETECLRNMAYDLDAIRNDRLASLLQNRQENDMRLINKAINEFRSLHQQPHSRREFDLYDPDALKRDKPGRIGDQDTRCGIASIQKFSGEDLNGRARDKIQKDQMRDWLNRQIIERVRAETAQRQAER
;
A
#
# COMPACT_ATOMS: atom_id res chain seq x y z
N MET A 1 77.38 39.67 -27.15
CA MET A 1 77.43 39.88 -25.70
C MET A 1 76.18 40.58 -25.19
N GLU A 2 76.00 41.91 -25.32
CA GLU A 2 74.81 42.57 -24.74
C GLU A 2 73.44 42.05 -25.23
N ARG A 3 73.30 41.74 -26.53
CA ARG A 3 72.04 41.17 -27.07
C ARG A 3 71.74 39.78 -26.50
N GLU A 4 72.75 38.94 -26.38
CA GLU A 4 72.61 37.58 -25.85
C GLU A 4 72.23 37.61 -24.36
N GLU A 5 72.78 38.55 -23.60
CA GLU A 5 72.41 38.76 -22.19
C GLU A 5 70.96 39.23 -22.05
N THR A 6 70.49 40.14 -22.91
CA THR A 6 69.09 40.57 -22.90
C THR A 6 68.11 39.45 -23.25
N GLU A 7 68.48 38.57 -24.19
CA GLU A 7 67.68 37.39 -24.54
C GLU A 7 67.67 36.35 -23.41
N CYS A 8 68.81 36.15 -22.74
CA CYS A 8 68.92 35.27 -21.57
C CYS A 8 68.01 35.73 -20.42
N LEU A 9 68.06 37.02 -20.07
CA LEU A 9 67.21 37.61 -19.03
C LEU A 9 65.72 37.52 -19.38
N ARG A 10 65.38 37.71 -20.65
CA ARG A 10 64.01 37.58 -21.14
C ARG A 10 63.50 36.14 -21.03
N ASN A 11 64.31 35.16 -21.42
CA ASN A 11 63.95 33.75 -21.30
C ASN A 11 63.78 33.35 -19.83
N MET A 12 64.68 33.80 -18.95
CA MET A 12 64.57 33.55 -17.51
C MET A 12 63.28 34.15 -16.92
N ALA A 13 62.85 35.33 -17.36
CA ALA A 13 61.59 35.92 -16.94
C ALA A 13 60.38 35.07 -17.39
N TYR A 14 60.39 34.58 -18.64
CA TYR A 14 59.35 33.68 -19.13
C TYR A 14 59.31 32.34 -18.39
N ASP A 15 60.47 31.77 -18.05
CA ASP A 15 60.55 30.52 -17.28
C ASP A 15 59.95 30.70 -15.87
N LEU A 16 60.24 31.82 -15.21
CA LEU A 16 59.65 32.16 -13.91
C LEU A 16 58.12 32.35 -13.99
N ASP A 17 57.64 33.02 -15.03
CA ASP A 17 56.20 33.18 -15.27
C ASP A 17 55.52 31.84 -15.59
N ALA A 18 56.18 30.96 -16.34
CA ALA A 18 55.68 29.61 -16.62
C ALA A 18 55.53 28.80 -15.32
N ILE A 19 56.53 28.81 -14.44
CA ILE A 19 56.48 28.15 -13.13
C ILE A 19 55.34 28.72 -12.28
N ARG A 20 55.15 30.04 -12.30
CA ARG A 20 54.06 30.70 -11.56
C ARG A 20 52.69 30.27 -12.09
N ASN A 21 52.52 30.25 -13.41
CA ASN A 21 51.26 29.87 -14.06
C ASN A 21 50.92 28.40 -13.83
N ASP A 22 51.92 27.50 -13.88
CA ASP A 22 51.75 26.08 -13.60
C ASP A 22 51.27 25.82 -12.15
N ARG A 23 51.87 26.53 -11.18
CA ARG A 23 51.42 26.50 -9.78
C ARG A 23 49.98 27.01 -9.63
N LEU A 24 49.63 28.09 -10.32
CA LEU A 24 48.28 28.64 -10.30
C LEU A 24 47.26 27.66 -10.91
N ALA A 25 47.60 27.03 -12.03
CA ALA A 25 46.77 26.02 -12.69
C ALA A 25 46.52 24.83 -11.74
N SER A 26 47.57 24.34 -11.07
CA SER A 26 47.44 23.25 -10.09
C SER A 26 46.53 23.60 -8.92
N LEU A 27 46.62 24.83 -8.38
CA LEU A 27 45.74 25.29 -7.30
C LEU A 27 44.27 25.40 -7.75
N LEU A 28 44.05 25.94 -8.96
CA LEU A 28 42.70 26.05 -9.53
C LEU A 28 42.09 24.66 -9.79
N GLN A 29 42.88 23.71 -10.29
CA GLN A 29 42.46 22.33 -10.48
C GLN A 29 42.04 21.69 -9.15
N ASN A 30 42.86 21.78 -8.10
CA ASN A 30 42.53 21.25 -6.78
C ASN A 30 41.25 21.85 -6.21
N ARG A 31 41.03 23.16 -6.40
CA ARG A 31 39.79 23.82 -6.00
C ARG A 31 38.59 23.26 -6.76
N GLN A 32 38.70 23.15 -8.08
CA GLN A 32 37.64 22.61 -8.92
C GLN A 32 37.29 21.17 -8.54
N GLU A 33 38.29 20.33 -8.26
CA GLU A 33 38.08 18.95 -7.81
C GLU A 33 37.33 18.89 -6.47
N ASN A 34 37.69 19.76 -5.52
CA ASN A 34 36.99 19.84 -4.24
C ASN A 34 35.55 20.33 -4.39
N ASP A 35 35.32 21.37 -5.19
CA ASP A 35 33.98 21.88 -5.47
C ASP A 35 33.10 20.79 -6.13
N MET A 36 33.66 20.03 -7.07
CA MET A 36 32.96 18.91 -7.71
C MET A 36 32.62 17.81 -6.70
N ARG A 37 33.52 17.48 -5.78
CA ARG A 37 33.23 16.52 -4.69
C ARG A 37 32.10 17.02 -3.79
N LEU A 38 32.10 18.30 -3.43
CA LEU A 38 31.06 18.89 -2.57
C LEU A 38 29.70 18.87 -3.25
N ILE A 39 29.63 19.26 -4.54
CA ILE A 39 28.40 19.22 -5.33
C ILE A 39 27.86 17.78 -5.42
N ASN A 40 28.72 16.81 -5.73
CA ASN A 40 28.30 15.41 -5.81
C ASN A 40 27.78 14.88 -4.47
N LYS A 41 28.42 15.28 -3.35
CA LYS A 41 27.95 14.94 -2.00
C LYS A 41 26.56 15.53 -1.74
N ALA A 42 26.36 16.82 -2.01
CA ALA A 42 25.08 17.50 -1.82
C ALA A 42 23.96 16.89 -2.69
N ILE A 43 24.25 16.51 -3.93
CA ILE A 43 23.30 15.83 -4.82
C ILE A 43 22.89 14.47 -4.23
N ASN A 44 23.85 13.69 -3.74
CA ASN A 44 23.55 12.38 -3.16
C ASN A 44 22.77 12.50 -1.85
N GLU A 45 23.07 13.50 -1.03
CA GLU A 45 22.30 13.83 0.17
C GLU A 45 20.86 14.23 -0.18
N PHE A 46 20.68 15.08 -1.19
CA PHE A 46 19.35 15.45 -1.67
C PHE A 46 18.56 14.23 -2.18
N ARG A 47 19.22 13.35 -2.95
CA ARG A 47 18.63 12.07 -3.42
C ARG A 47 18.23 11.19 -2.24
N SER A 48 19.08 11.06 -1.23
CA SER A 48 18.80 10.24 -0.05
C SER A 48 17.65 10.79 0.79
N LEU A 49 17.49 12.11 0.86
CA LEU A 49 16.46 12.73 1.69
C LEU A 49 15.11 12.85 0.99
N HIS A 50 15.11 13.14 -0.32
CA HIS A 50 13.90 13.56 -1.02
C HIS A 50 13.48 12.67 -2.20
N GLN A 51 14.34 11.78 -2.67
CA GLN A 51 14.07 10.94 -3.85
C GLN A 51 14.00 9.46 -3.49
N GLN A 52 13.54 9.15 -2.28
CA GLN A 52 13.42 7.78 -1.83
C GLN A 52 12.32 7.04 -2.59
N PRO A 53 12.50 5.73 -2.88
CA PRO A 53 11.48 4.95 -3.60
C PRO A 53 10.11 4.96 -2.92
N HIS A 54 10.09 5.00 -1.60
CA HIS A 54 8.87 4.99 -0.78
C HIS A 54 8.17 6.36 -0.68
N SER A 55 8.83 7.46 -1.08
CA SER A 55 8.22 8.79 -1.12
C SER A 55 7.58 9.12 -2.47
N ARG A 56 7.59 8.18 -3.42
CA ARG A 56 6.98 8.36 -4.74
C ARG A 56 5.46 8.26 -4.64
N ARG A 57 4.76 9.02 -5.50
CA ARG A 57 3.30 9.06 -5.57
C ARG A 57 2.67 7.67 -5.78
N GLU A 58 3.28 6.87 -6.65
CA GLU A 58 2.76 5.56 -7.06
C GLU A 58 3.32 4.42 -6.20
N PHE A 59 3.99 4.71 -5.08
CA PHE A 59 4.67 3.68 -4.29
C PHE A 59 3.70 2.61 -3.78
N ASP A 60 2.49 3.00 -3.43
CA ASP A 60 1.41 2.10 -3.02
C ASP A 60 1.05 1.05 -4.09
N LEU A 61 1.24 1.35 -5.38
CA LEU A 61 0.98 0.42 -6.48
C LEU A 61 2.02 -0.70 -6.61
N TYR A 62 3.27 -0.45 -6.21
CA TYR A 62 4.37 -1.41 -6.34
C TYR A 62 5.05 -1.76 -5.01
N ASP A 63 4.42 -1.42 -3.89
CA ASP A 63 4.97 -1.74 -2.58
C ASP A 63 5.02 -3.28 -2.40
N PRO A 64 6.21 -3.85 -2.14
CA PRO A 64 6.36 -5.31 -1.98
C PRO A 64 5.54 -5.88 -0.81
N ASP A 65 5.20 -5.06 0.18
CA ASP A 65 4.41 -5.44 1.35
C ASP A 65 2.94 -5.02 1.24
N ALA A 66 2.48 -4.49 0.10
CA ALA A 66 1.10 -4.05 -0.10
C ALA A 66 0.08 -5.12 0.31
N LEU A 67 0.26 -6.35 -0.18
CA LEU A 67 -0.65 -7.48 0.10
C LEU A 67 -0.65 -7.91 1.57
N LYS A 68 0.44 -7.68 2.31
CA LYS A 68 0.51 -8.00 3.74
C LYS A 68 -0.29 -7.02 4.59
N ARG A 69 -0.41 -5.77 4.12
CA ARG A 69 -1.13 -4.70 4.82
C ARG A 69 -2.58 -4.57 4.35
N ASP A 70 -2.90 -5.13 3.18
CA ASP A 70 -4.24 -5.12 2.64
C ASP A 70 -5.23 -5.91 3.52
N LYS A 71 -6.49 -5.51 3.49
CA LYS A 71 -7.57 -6.15 4.25
C LYS A 71 -8.37 -7.05 3.32
N PRO A 72 -8.90 -8.19 3.81
CA PRO A 72 -9.78 -9.01 2.98
C PRO A 72 -11.00 -8.19 2.52
N GLY A 73 -11.49 -8.53 1.32
CA GLY A 73 -12.60 -7.82 0.66
C GLY A 73 -13.91 -7.78 1.47
N ARG A 74 -14.09 -8.74 2.38
CA ARG A 74 -15.18 -8.78 3.37
C ARG A 74 -14.63 -9.25 4.71
N ILE A 75 -14.94 -8.51 5.78
CA ILE A 75 -14.58 -8.87 7.16
C ILE A 75 -15.87 -9.24 7.91
N GLY A 76 -16.17 -10.54 7.96
CA GLY A 76 -17.38 -11.06 8.60
C GLY A 76 -18.68 -10.72 7.87
N ASP A 77 -19.81 -10.91 8.54
CA ASP A 77 -21.15 -10.79 7.91
C ASP A 77 -21.75 -9.39 7.98
N GLN A 78 -21.34 -8.59 8.97
CA GLN A 78 -21.83 -7.24 9.21
C GLN A 78 -20.78 -6.18 8.84
N ASP A 79 -20.02 -6.42 7.77
CA ASP A 79 -19.07 -5.45 7.23
C ASP A 79 -19.82 -4.30 6.55
N THR A 80 -19.71 -3.09 7.11
CA THR A 80 -20.37 -1.89 6.59
C THR A 80 -19.82 -1.44 5.23
N ARG A 81 -18.63 -1.93 4.83
CA ARG A 81 -18.02 -1.63 3.53
C ARG A 81 -18.67 -2.43 2.39
N CYS A 82 -19.29 -3.56 2.70
CA CYS A 82 -19.90 -4.47 1.72
C CYS A 82 -21.34 -4.05 1.39
N GLY A 83 -21.50 -2.88 0.76
CA GLY A 83 -22.78 -2.44 0.20
C GLY A 83 -23.22 -3.22 -1.05
N ILE A 84 -24.39 -2.90 -1.61
CA ILE A 84 -24.99 -3.63 -2.75
C ILE A 84 -24.06 -3.65 -3.97
N ALA A 85 -23.40 -2.52 -4.27
CA ALA A 85 -22.48 -2.41 -5.40
C ALA A 85 -21.15 -3.15 -5.21
N SER A 86 -20.81 -3.57 -3.99
CA SER A 86 -19.55 -4.26 -3.70
C SER A 86 -19.53 -5.70 -4.24
N ILE A 87 -20.71 -6.31 -4.41
CA ILE A 87 -20.87 -7.71 -4.86
C ILE A 87 -20.16 -8.72 -3.91
N GLN A 88 -19.78 -8.30 -2.70
CA GLN A 88 -19.12 -9.16 -1.69
C GLN A 88 -20.12 -9.87 -0.77
N LYS A 89 -21.39 -9.44 -0.75
CA LYS A 89 -22.46 -9.98 0.08
C LYS A 89 -23.73 -10.05 -0.73
N PHE A 90 -24.36 -11.23 -0.74
CA PHE A 90 -25.60 -11.47 -1.44
C PHE A 90 -26.72 -11.78 -0.46
N SER A 91 -27.88 -11.16 -0.65
CA SER A 91 -29.07 -11.41 0.19
C SER A 91 -29.62 -12.83 0.06
N GLY A 92 -29.33 -13.53 -1.04
CA GLY A 92 -29.77 -14.90 -1.29
C GLY A 92 -28.94 -16.00 -0.62
N GLU A 93 -27.78 -15.67 -0.03
CA GLU A 93 -26.88 -16.66 0.61
C GLU A 93 -27.52 -17.34 1.83
N ASP A 94 -28.42 -16.64 2.53
CA ASP A 94 -29.20 -17.14 3.65
C ASP A 94 -28.44 -18.04 4.66
N LEU A 95 -27.62 -17.40 5.49
CA LEU A 95 -26.91 -18.06 6.57
C LEU A 95 -27.83 -18.66 7.64
N ASN A 96 -29.10 -18.20 7.71
CA ASN A 96 -30.08 -18.62 8.71
C ASN A 96 -30.99 -19.75 8.22
N GLY A 97 -30.74 -20.36 7.06
CA GLY A 97 -31.61 -21.38 6.46
C GLY A 97 -31.90 -22.54 7.40
N ARG A 98 -30.88 -23.08 8.07
CA ARG A 98 -31.05 -24.18 9.05
C ARG A 98 -31.93 -23.80 10.24
N ALA A 99 -31.79 -22.56 10.73
CA ALA A 99 -32.61 -22.08 11.84
C ALA A 99 -34.06 -21.91 11.41
N ARG A 100 -34.29 -21.38 10.21
CA ARG A 100 -35.64 -21.28 9.61
C ARG A 100 -36.28 -22.65 9.46
N ASP A 101 -35.56 -23.61 8.88
CA ASP A 101 -36.08 -24.97 8.68
C ASP A 101 -36.49 -25.63 9.99
N LYS A 102 -35.72 -25.40 11.06
CA LYS A 102 -36.06 -25.89 12.40
C LYS A 102 -37.38 -25.29 12.89
N ILE A 103 -37.51 -23.96 12.83
CA ILE A 103 -38.73 -23.26 13.24
C ILE A 103 -39.94 -23.74 12.44
N GLN A 104 -39.79 -23.93 11.13
CA GLN A 104 -40.87 -24.44 10.28
C GLN A 104 -41.30 -25.86 10.66
N LYS A 105 -40.35 -26.74 10.97
CA LYS A 105 -40.64 -28.12 11.43
C LYS A 105 -41.35 -28.11 12.78
N ASP A 106 -40.92 -27.27 13.71
CA ASP A 106 -41.55 -27.15 15.04
C ASP A 106 -42.98 -26.62 14.91
N GLN A 107 -43.20 -25.59 14.08
CA GLN A 107 -44.55 -25.07 13.77
C GLN A 107 -45.46 -26.14 13.14
N MET A 108 -44.95 -26.89 12.16
CA MET A 108 -45.70 -27.95 11.51
C MET A 108 -46.07 -29.07 12.49
N ARG A 109 -45.16 -29.44 13.39
CA ARG A 109 -45.42 -30.41 14.46
C ARG A 109 -46.55 -29.94 15.36
N ASP A 110 -46.52 -28.68 15.79
CA ASP A 110 -47.56 -28.13 16.67
C ASP A 110 -48.93 -28.04 16.00
N TRP A 111 -48.98 -27.65 14.72
CA TRP A 111 -50.22 -27.64 13.94
C TRP A 111 -50.83 -29.03 13.81
N LEU A 112 -50.02 -30.03 13.47
CA LEU A 112 -50.49 -31.42 13.37
C LEU A 112 -51.03 -31.93 14.71
N ASN A 113 -50.33 -31.63 15.81
CA ASN A 113 -50.79 -32.00 17.14
C ASN A 113 -52.14 -31.37 17.49
N ARG A 114 -52.34 -30.08 17.20
CA ARG A 114 -53.62 -29.40 17.41
C ARG A 114 -54.74 -30.03 16.60
N GLN A 115 -54.50 -30.30 15.32
CA GLN A 115 -55.49 -30.92 14.44
C GLN A 115 -55.89 -32.33 14.92
N ILE A 116 -54.93 -33.11 15.43
CA ILE A 116 -55.21 -34.42 16.04
C ILE A 116 -56.10 -34.25 17.28
N ILE A 117 -55.75 -33.32 18.18
CA ILE A 117 -56.52 -33.07 19.41
C ILE A 117 -57.95 -32.63 19.08
N GLU A 118 -58.11 -31.70 18.14
CA GLU A 118 -59.43 -31.22 17.71
C GLU A 118 -60.27 -32.34 17.11
N ARG A 119 -59.67 -33.18 16.25
CA ARG A 119 -60.35 -34.34 15.67
C ARG A 119 -60.81 -35.33 16.74
N VAL A 120 -59.93 -35.68 17.68
CA VAL A 120 -60.26 -36.59 18.79
C VAL A 120 -61.37 -36.01 19.67
N ARG A 121 -61.34 -34.70 19.96
CA ARG A 121 -62.42 -34.01 20.69
C ARG A 121 -63.75 -34.05 19.94
N ALA A 122 -63.75 -33.82 18.64
CA ALA A 122 -64.96 -33.89 17.82
C ALA A 122 -65.55 -35.31 17.79
N GLU A 123 -64.71 -36.34 17.57
CA GLU A 123 -65.13 -37.74 17.56
C GLU A 123 -65.70 -38.20 18.91
N THR A 124 -65.08 -37.76 20.02
CA THR A 124 -65.56 -38.08 21.37
C THR A 124 -66.88 -37.39 21.70
N ALA A 125 -67.05 -36.12 21.30
CA ALA A 125 -68.31 -35.40 21.44
C ALA A 125 -69.45 -36.06 20.64
N GLN A 126 -69.18 -36.53 19.41
CA GLN A 126 -70.17 -37.26 18.61
C GLN A 126 -70.60 -38.57 19.28
N ARG A 127 -69.65 -39.40 19.75
CA ARG A 127 -69.99 -40.64 20.47
C ARG A 127 -70.78 -40.41 21.76
N GLN A 128 -70.56 -39.27 22.43
CA GLN A 128 -71.34 -38.91 23.61
C GLN A 128 -72.76 -38.46 23.25
N ALA A 129 -72.95 -37.80 22.12
CA ALA A 129 -74.27 -37.38 21.63
C ALA A 129 -75.11 -38.54 21.06
N GLU A 130 -74.46 -39.60 20.57
CA GLU A 130 -75.11 -40.82 20.06
C GLU A 130 -75.46 -41.85 21.16
N ARG A 131 -75.12 -41.58 22.42
CA ARG A 131 -75.43 -42.40 23.60
C ARG A 131 -76.69 -41.90 24.31
#